data_AF-A0A2M6U7F1-F1
#
_entry.id   AF-A0A2M6U7F1-F1
#
_cell.length_a   1.000
_cell.length_b   1.000
_cell.length_c   1.000
_cell.angle_alpha   90.00
_cell.angle_beta   90.00
_cell.angle_gamma   90.00
#
_symmetry.space_group_name_H-M   'P 1'
#
loop_
_entity.id
_entity.type
_entity.pdbx_description
1 polymer ?
#
loop_
_entity_poly.entity_id
_entity_poly.type
_entity_poly.pdbx_seq_one_letter_code
_entity_poly.pdbx_strand_id
1 'polypeptide(L)'
;MVSLLLKVVYSALLLGIVGVAARELWTVWLDTRVYIGTFDVVSESGKDDGASQAFSQRIVAAQTILSQQVIDYQSRRSGDTPSDPTYVIPGMPALNLPPEALAGVDITVQNINVRQILTAVRRGFLEPNEVSGRVTQRPGSFLAAVEWPQAPRPAGGAPALTKFLVPSRASAQEEAAYIACSISWARAASSDAKFAAIPRTQFCDFAAALTDLYALEDAASTPDGLDEKGLQVVRKHAATLRSHYEDNHVLPGIYRLRADLLELLPERKRTQDELIEAQEARVRYAMLSSELQGLPEEEKRMAALAIARPAILLDNGKLKNPPENWAGVLKRHIVEIGAAAESTGLILDSAGNPTGTGFIVAPGVMMTTSYIHNAVRTSKTQPSTPAKSPRLCLGQSAANCVTSLELGDVIYPKEAADSPLVLIELHGHDQVLHPPLSVADALPAPNEVVGSYVHVIGYPVRDPRMPEEFIKRLLKESDGQRRLMPGRVLAVGSSMWIYPAGDTTVLTTDISTTSGAGGGPLIDLKSGKVIGVAHSGVWKGDRGKFAYSVPLPRAAIDIINQRTRGTQDSQALPAKQSNN
;
A
#
# COMPACT_ATOMS: atom_id res chain seq x y z
N MET A 1 -5.67 -23.80 74.26
CA MET A 1 -5.70 -24.05 72.79
C MET A 1 -6.15 -22.83 71.99
N VAL A 2 -7.30 -22.22 72.28
CA VAL A 2 -7.85 -21.08 71.48
C VAL A 2 -6.86 -19.90 71.33
N SER A 3 -6.21 -19.45 72.41
CA SER A 3 -5.25 -18.33 72.37
C SER A 3 -4.04 -18.60 71.45
N LEU A 4 -3.54 -19.84 71.41
CA LEU A 4 -2.41 -20.21 70.58
C LEU A 4 -2.78 -20.25 69.09
N LEU A 5 -4.00 -20.72 68.80
CA LEU A 5 -4.56 -20.74 67.44
C LEU A 5 -4.80 -19.31 66.92
N LEU A 6 -5.29 -18.40 67.77
CA LEU A 6 -5.48 -16.99 67.43
C LEU A 6 -4.14 -16.27 67.13
N LYS A 7 -3.09 -16.55 67.92
CA LYS A 7 -1.75 -16.01 67.67
C LYS A 7 -1.16 -16.53 66.35
N VAL A 8 -1.34 -17.82 66.03
CA VAL A 8 -0.88 -18.40 64.76
C VAL A 8 -1.60 -17.76 63.56
N VAL A 9 -2.93 -17.59 63.64
CA VAL A 9 -3.70 -16.91 62.57
C VAL A 9 -3.25 -15.46 62.42
N TYR A 10 -3.07 -14.74 63.53
CA TYR A 10 -2.60 -13.35 63.49
C TYR A 10 -1.17 -13.23 62.93
N SER A 11 -0.25 -14.11 63.31
CA SER A 11 1.10 -14.16 62.75
C SER A 11 1.12 -14.54 61.27
N ALA A 12 0.29 -15.49 60.84
CA ALA A 12 0.15 -15.83 59.43
C ALA A 12 -0.41 -14.66 58.61
N LEU A 13 -1.38 -13.93 59.16
CA LEU A 13 -1.95 -12.73 58.54
C LEU A 13 -0.92 -11.60 58.44
N LEU A 14 -0.14 -11.35 59.51
CA LEU A 14 0.96 -10.39 59.48
C LEU A 14 2.06 -10.77 58.49
N LEU A 15 2.47 -12.03 58.44
CA LEU A 15 3.44 -12.52 57.46
C LEU A 15 2.91 -12.42 56.02
N GLY A 16 1.61 -12.66 55.82
CA GLY A 16 0.94 -12.43 54.53
C GLY A 16 0.98 -10.97 54.13
N ILE A 17 0.67 -10.04 55.05
CA ILE A 17 0.77 -8.59 54.81
C ILE A 17 2.20 -8.19 54.51
N VAL A 18 3.19 -8.68 55.26
CA VAL A 18 4.61 -8.43 55.00
C VAL A 18 5.04 -8.99 53.64
N GLY A 19 4.58 -10.18 53.27
CA GLY A 19 4.87 -10.78 51.96
C GLY A 19 4.28 -9.97 50.80
N VAL A 20 3.04 -9.51 50.93
CA VAL A 20 2.42 -8.59 49.95
C VAL A 20 3.16 -7.26 49.93
N ALA A 21 3.46 -6.66 51.08
CA ALA A 21 4.19 -5.41 51.16
C ALA A 21 5.60 -5.53 50.57
N ALA A 22 6.32 -6.62 50.81
CA ALA A 22 7.64 -6.88 50.24
C ALA A 22 7.58 -7.12 48.73
N ARG A 23 6.56 -7.86 48.25
CA ARG A 23 6.30 -8.03 46.83
C ARG A 23 5.98 -6.69 46.16
N GLU A 24 5.13 -5.87 46.77
CA GLU A 24 4.80 -4.54 46.27
C GLU A 24 5.98 -3.58 46.35
N LEU A 25 6.81 -3.68 47.40
CA LEU A 25 8.04 -2.90 47.49
C LEU A 25 8.98 -3.31 46.36
N TRP A 26 9.12 -4.61 46.10
CA TRP A 26 9.94 -5.16 45.02
C TRP A 26 9.45 -4.75 43.64
N THR A 27 8.14 -4.80 43.39
CA THR A 27 7.55 -4.31 42.13
C THR A 27 7.74 -2.82 41.98
N VAL A 28 7.65 -2.04 43.06
CA VAL A 28 7.92 -0.59 43.08
C VAL A 28 9.39 -0.28 42.83
N TRP A 29 10.31 -1.07 43.41
CA TRP A 29 11.76 -0.89 43.30
C TRP A 29 12.30 -1.24 41.91
N LEU A 30 11.73 -2.27 41.28
CA LEU A 30 12.07 -2.68 39.93
C LEU A 30 11.13 -2.09 38.88
N ASP A 31 10.33 -1.09 39.25
CA ASP A 31 9.40 -0.48 38.31
C ASP A 31 10.14 0.41 37.32
N THR A 32 10.36 -0.13 36.12
CA THR A 32 10.94 0.62 35.00
C THR A 32 9.88 1.43 34.24
N ARG A 33 8.63 1.46 34.71
CA ARG A 33 7.56 2.25 34.11
C ARG A 33 7.86 3.74 34.22
N VAL A 34 7.56 4.44 33.13
CA VAL A 34 7.62 5.89 33.03
C VAL A 34 6.27 6.44 33.45
N TYR A 35 6.26 7.39 34.39
CA TYR A 35 5.06 8.05 34.89
C TYR A 35 4.96 9.46 34.28
N ILE A 36 3.74 9.87 33.90
CA ILE A 36 3.49 11.27 33.53
C ILE A 36 3.13 12.03 34.81
N GLY A 37 4.00 12.95 35.18
CA GLY A 37 3.88 13.82 36.34
C GLY A 37 2.99 15.03 36.11
N THR A 38 3.13 16.03 36.98
CA THR A 38 2.42 17.30 36.84
C THR A 38 3.07 18.19 35.78
N PHE A 39 2.23 18.73 34.89
CA PHE A 39 2.63 19.76 33.94
C PHE A 39 1.98 21.08 34.32
N ASP A 40 2.78 22.06 34.76
CA ASP A 40 2.28 23.37 35.15
C ASP A 40 1.90 24.17 33.90
N VAL A 41 0.60 24.22 33.59
CA VAL A 41 0.07 25.05 32.49
C VAL A 41 -0.11 26.48 33.01
N VAL A 42 0.66 27.40 32.43
CA VAL A 42 0.65 28.82 32.76
C VAL A 42 0.14 29.60 31.55
N SER A 43 -0.96 30.32 31.76
CA SER A 43 -1.55 31.26 30.81
C SER A 43 -1.25 32.71 31.26
N GLU A 44 -1.74 33.70 30.51
CA GLU A 44 -1.64 35.12 30.89
C GLU A 44 -2.31 35.42 32.24
N SER A 45 -3.33 34.63 32.65
CA SER A 45 -4.00 34.77 33.94
C SER A 45 -3.32 34.00 35.08
N GLY A 46 -2.18 33.36 34.83
CA GLY A 46 -1.43 32.59 35.82
C GLY A 46 -1.57 31.07 35.63
N LYS A 47 -1.27 30.32 36.70
CA LYS A 47 -1.32 28.85 36.71
C LYS A 47 -2.77 28.38 36.68
N ASP A 48 -3.09 27.45 35.79
CA ASP A 48 -4.39 26.79 35.69
C ASP A 48 -4.24 25.31 36.07
N ASP A 49 -4.66 24.97 37.29
CA ASP A 49 -4.54 23.60 37.82
C ASP A 49 -5.42 22.60 37.05
N GLY A 50 -6.58 23.03 36.55
CA GLY A 50 -7.47 22.20 35.75
C GLY A 50 -6.87 21.87 34.39
N ALA A 51 -6.32 22.88 33.72
CA ALA A 51 -5.59 22.69 32.46
C ALA A 51 -4.33 21.83 32.67
N SER A 52 -3.63 22.00 33.80
CA SER A 52 -2.44 21.22 34.17
C SER A 52 -2.74 19.71 34.26
N GLN A 53 -3.81 19.34 34.98
CA GLN A 53 -4.24 17.94 35.09
C GLN A 53 -4.69 17.37 33.74
N ALA A 54 -5.50 18.13 32.99
CA ALA A 54 -5.97 17.72 31.67
C ALA A 54 -4.81 17.53 30.68
N PHE A 55 -3.75 18.34 30.77
CA PHE A 55 -2.58 18.23 29.89
C PHE A 55 -1.82 16.92 30.12
N SER A 56 -1.56 16.53 31.37
CA SER A 56 -0.93 15.23 31.68
C SER A 56 -1.75 14.05 31.13
N GLN A 57 -3.08 14.10 31.26
CA GLN A 57 -3.97 13.07 30.70
C GLN A 57 -3.91 13.01 29.17
N ARG A 58 -3.78 14.17 28.49
CA ARG A 58 -3.62 14.22 27.03
C ARG A 58 -2.31 13.57 26.57
N ILE A 59 -1.21 13.70 27.32
CA ILE A 59 0.06 13.03 27.00
C ILE A 59 -0.13 11.51 27.03
N VAL A 60 -0.79 11.00 28.09
CA VAL A 60 -1.08 9.57 28.24
C VAL A 60 -1.95 9.05 27.09
N ALA A 61 -3.03 9.77 26.78
CA ALA A 61 -3.93 9.42 25.68
C ALA A 61 -3.19 9.44 24.33
N ALA A 62 -2.39 10.47 24.06
CA ALA A 62 -1.63 10.58 22.82
C ALA A 62 -0.58 9.46 22.66
N GLN A 63 0.09 9.06 23.75
CA GLN A 63 1.01 7.92 23.70
C GLN A 63 0.29 6.60 23.38
N THR A 64 -0.88 6.40 23.98
CA THR A 64 -1.71 5.21 23.76
C THR A 64 -2.16 5.13 22.30
N ILE A 65 -2.69 6.24 21.78
CA ILE A 65 -3.10 6.37 20.37
C ILE A 65 -1.92 6.11 19.44
N LEU A 66 -0.76 6.73 19.69
CA LEU A 66 0.43 6.54 18.88
C LEU A 66 0.89 5.07 18.86
N SER A 67 0.91 4.41 20.02
CA SER A 67 1.28 3.01 20.13
C SER A 67 0.36 2.13 19.29
N GLN A 68 -0.96 2.31 19.43
CA GLN A 68 -1.94 1.55 18.68
C GLN A 68 -1.86 1.82 17.17
N GLN A 69 -1.70 3.08 16.76
CA GLN A 69 -1.59 3.46 15.36
C GLN A 69 -0.33 2.89 14.70
N VAL A 70 0.80 2.86 15.42
CA VAL A 70 2.04 2.28 14.94
C VAL A 70 1.93 0.76 14.78
N ILE A 71 1.27 0.10 15.74
CA ILE A 71 0.99 -1.35 15.66
C ILE A 71 0.07 -1.63 14.47
N ASP A 72 -1.06 -0.91 14.34
CA ASP A 72 -1.99 -1.10 13.22
C ASP A 72 -1.30 -0.83 11.88
N TYR A 73 -0.55 0.27 11.79
CA TYR A 73 0.16 0.64 10.57
C TYR A 73 1.19 -0.41 10.14
N GLN A 74 1.80 -1.09 11.11
CA GLN A 74 2.68 -2.23 10.87
C GLN A 74 1.94 -3.51 10.54
N SER A 75 0.82 -3.84 11.20
CA SER A 75 0.03 -5.02 10.83
C SER A 75 -0.56 -4.90 9.44
N ARG A 76 -0.82 -3.68 8.96
CA ARG A 76 -1.16 -3.47 7.55
C ARG A 76 -0.07 -3.97 6.58
N ARG A 77 1.18 -4.19 7.02
CA ARG A 77 2.24 -4.86 6.24
C ARG A 77 2.01 -6.36 6.05
N SER A 78 1.35 -7.06 6.96
CA SER A 78 1.26 -8.53 6.90
C SER A 78 0.18 -9.05 5.93
N GLY A 79 -0.49 -8.17 5.19
CA GLY A 79 -1.42 -8.55 4.11
C GLY A 79 -2.87 -8.79 4.54
N ASP A 80 -3.23 -8.46 5.78
CA ASP A 80 -4.59 -8.62 6.31
C ASP A 80 -5.46 -7.35 6.23
N THR A 81 -4.86 -6.20 5.90
CA THR A 81 -5.55 -4.89 5.83
C THR A 81 -5.07 -4.05 4.63
N PRO A 82 -5.87 -3.07 4.17
CA PRO A 82 -5.72 -2.40 2.87
C PRO A 82 -4.56 -1.38 2.74
N SER A 83 -3.43 -1.56 3.44
CA SER A 83 -2.22 -0.86 3.05
C SER A 83 -1.46 -1.66 2.01
N ASP A 84 -0.73 -0.99 1.13
CA ASP A 84 -0.09 -1.65 -0.01
C ASP A 84 0.96 -2.71 0.42
N PRO A 85 0.64 -4.03 0.41
CA PRO A 85 1.58 -5.05 0.86
C PRO A 85 2.66 -5.32 -0.20
N THR A 86 2.52 -4.71 -1.39
CA THR A 86 3.43 -4.93 -2.52
C THR A 86 4.79 -4.26 -2.34
N TYR A 87 4.98 -3.51 -1.26
CA TYR A 87 6.28 -2.92 -0.89
C TYR A 87 6.82 -3.44 0.45
N VAL A 88 6.25 -4.49 1.02
CA VAL A 88 6.73 -5.06 2.28
C VAL A 88 8.16 -5.54 2.10
N ILE A 89 9.03 -5.12 3.01
CA ILE A 89 10.42 -5.58 3.07
C ILE A 89 10.48 -6.77 4.03
N PRO A 90 10.75 -7.99 3.53
CA PRO A 90 10.92 -9.15 4.40
C PRO A 90 11.99 -8.89 5.46
N GLY A 91 11.71 -9.25 6.71
CA GLY A 91 12.68 -9.17 7.81
C GLY A 91 12.92 -7.77 8.40
N MET A 92 12.19 -6.73 7.99
CA MET A 92 12.27 -5.43 8.67
C MET A 92 11.71 -5.56 10.09
N PRO A 93 12.47 -5.24 11.16
CA PRO A 93 11.97 -5.34 12.52
C PRO A 93 10.75 -4.43 12.70
N ALA A 94 9.73 -4.97 13.36
CA ALA A 94 8.60 -4.19 13.82
C ALA A 94 9.10 -3.04 14.70
N LEU A 95 8.55 -1.84 14.51
CA LEU A 95 8.80 -0.73 15.43
C LEU A 95 8.00 -1.05 16.69
N ASN A 96 8.65 -1.73 17.61
CA ASN A 96 8.08 -2.14 18.88
C ASN A 96 8.10 -0.94 19.82
N LEU A 97 6.97 -0.26 19.94
CA LEU A 97 6.78 0.66 21.04
C LEU A 97 6.55 -0.16 22.31
N PRO A 98 7.19 0.21 23.43
CA PRO A 98 7.00 -0.52 24.67
C PRO A 98 5.52 -0.54 25.05
N PRO A 99 4.97 -1.69 25.47
CA PRO A 99 3.56 -1.82 25.83
C PRO A 99 3.18 -0.82 26.90
N GLU A 100 1.92 -0.38 26.86
CA GLU A 100 1.30 0.65 27.71
C GLU A 100 1.87 0.63 29.14
N ALA A 101 2.78 1.56 29.43
CA ALA A 101 3.39 1.70 30.75
C ALA A 101 2.56 2.62 31.67
N LEU A 102 1.49 3.21 31.15
CA LEU A 102 0.70 4.24 31.83
C LEU A 102 -0.59 3.62 32.36
N ALA A 103 -0.46 2.91 33.48
CA ALA A 103 -1.62 2.41 34.21
C ALA A 103 -2.42 3.58 34.80
N GLY A 104 -3.55 3.88 34.16
CA GLY A 104 -4.53 4.84 34.65
C GLY A 104 -5.87 4.18 34.92
N VAL A 105 -6.05 3.56 36.10
CA VAL A 105 -7.38 3.41 36.72
C VAL A 105 -7.21 3.53 38.24
N ASP A 106 -7.85 4.54 38.83
CA ASP A 106 -7.87 4.75 40.27
C ASP A 106 -8.67 3.64 40.97
N ILE A 107 -7.97 2.76 41.69
CA ILE A 107 -8.62 1.83 42.61
C ILE A 107 -8.95 2.60 43.88
N THR A 108 -10.19 3.04 44.01
CA THR A 108 -10.72 3.56 45.27
C THR A 108 -11.35 2.41 46.05
N VAL A 109 -10.80 2.11 47.23
CA VAL A 109 -11.44 1.21 48.20
C VAL A 109 -11.87 2.08 49.37
N GLN A 110 -13.19 2.22 49.56
CA GLN A 110 -13.79 2.91 50.71
C GLN A 110 -13.33 4.37 50.91
N ASN A 111 -13.28 5.18 49.84
CA ASN A 111 -12.84 6.60 49.87
C ASN A 111 -11.40 6.82 50.34
N ILE A 112 -10.64 5.77 50.64
CA ILE A 112 -9.21 5.88 50.85
C ILE A 112 -8.58 5.78 49.46
N ASN A 113 -7.96 6.88 49.04
CA ASN A 113 -7.17 6.89 47.83
C ASN A 113 -5.86 6.13 48.10
N VAL A 114 -5.92 4.79 47.98
CA VAL A 114 -4.78 3.89 48.20
C VAL A 114 -3.59 4.33 47.34
N ARG A 115 -3.85 4.92 46.17
CA ARG A 115 -2.83 5.51 45.31
C ARG A 115 -2.14 6.70 45.97
N GLN A 116 -2.85 7.63 46.62
CA GLN A 116 -2.18 8.73 47.33
C GLN A 116 -1.24 8.23 48.44
N ILE A 117 -1.66 7.21 49.19
CA ILE A 117 -0.81 6.59 50.23
C ILE A 117 0.41 5.92 49.58
N LEU A 118 0.21 5.11 48.54
CA LEU A 118 1.30 4.46 47.82
C LEU A 118 2.23 5.47 47.13
N THR A 119 1.70 6.55 46.56
CA THR A 119 2.47 7.62 45.93
C THR A 119 3.26 8.42 46.97
N ALA A 120 2.68 8.71 48.14
CA ALA A 120 3.38 9.37 49.24
C ALA A 120 4.51 8.49 49.79
N VAL A 121 4.24 7.19 50.00
CA VAL A 121 5.25 6.20 50.39
C VAL A 121 6.34 6.12 49.32
N ARG A 122 5.98 6.00 48.04
CA ARG A 122 6.92 5.87 46.92
C ARG A 122 7.85 7.07 46.80
N ARG A 123 7.32 8.30 46.87
CA ARG A 123 8.11 9.55 46.87
C ARG A 123 9.09 9.63 48.04
N GLY A 124 8.83 8.93 49.16
CA GLY A 124 9.72 8.89 50.31
C GLY A 124 10.95 7.98 50.14
N PHE A 125 10.92 7.01 49.22
CA PHE A 125 11.99 6.00 49.08
C PHE A 125 12.81 6.09 47.79
N LEU A 126 12.19 6.44 46.65
CA LEU A 126 12.86 6.63 45.37
C LEU A 126 12.15 7.72 44.58
N GLU A 127 12.92 8.60 43.93
CA GLU A 127 12.35 9.50 42.93
C GLU A 127 11.77 8.64 41.80
N PRO A 128 10.45 8.72 41.53
CA PRO A 128 9.85 7.94 40.46
C PRO A 128 10.46 8.34 39.12
N ASN A 129 10.49 7.40 38.17
CA ASN A 129 10.82 7.68 36.78
C ASN A 129 9.70 8.51 36.14
N GLU A 130 9.65 9.80 36.48
CA GLU A 130 8.55 10.73 36.21
C GLU A 130 8.96 11.74 35.14
N VAL A 131 8.05 12.01 34.21
CA VAL A 131 8.15 13.06 33.19
C VAL A 131 7.21 14.19 33.61
N SER A 132 7.78 15.34 33.95
CA SER A 132 7.04 16.53 34.38
C SER A 132 7.48 17.74 33.55
N GLY A 133 6.83 18.90 33.74
CA GLY A 133 7.27 20.08 33.02
C GLY A 133 6.41 21.31 33.27
N ARG A 134 6.68 22.34 32.47
CA ARG A 134 5.90 23.58 32.44
C ARG A 134 5.46 23.86 31.02
N VAL A 135 4.18 24.17 30.84
CA VAL A 135 3.59 24.54 29.54
C VAL A 135 3.17 26.01 29.62
N THR A 136 3.67 26.83 28.70
CA THR A 136 3.27 28.23 28.59
C THR A 136 2.29 28.36 27.44
N GLN A 137 1.06 28.78 27.74
CA GLN A 137 0.05 29.08 26.75
C GLN A 137 0.16 30.55 26.33
N ARG A 138 0.29 30.77 25.01
CA ARG A 138 0.28 32.08 24.36
C ARG A 138 -0.89 32.14 23.37
N PRO A 139 -1.33 33.34 22.93
CA PRO A 139 -2.32 33.46 21.87
C PRO A 139 -1.87 32.67 20.62
N GLY A 140 -2.61 31.60 20.29
CA GLY A 140 -2.35 30.73 19.15
C GLY A 140 -1.15 29.79 19.25
N SER A 141 -0.50 29.67 20.41
CA SER A 141 0.66 28.77 20.56
C SER A 141 0.84 28.20 21.98
N PHE A 142 1.43 27.00 22.05
CA PHE A 142 1.84 26.33 23.28
C PHE A 142 3.35 26.06 23.23
N LEU A 143 4.03 26.23 24.36
CA LEU A 143 5.47 26.00 24.52
C LEU A 143 5.71 25.20 25.80
N ALA A 144 6.24 23.98 25.69
CA ALA A 144 6.55 23.15 26.83
C ALA A 144 8.06 23.02 27.08
N ALA A 145 8.44 23.13 28.36
CA ALA A 145 9.72 22.69 28.87
C ALA A 145 9.49 21.43 29.71
N VAL A 146 10.13 20.33 29.31
CA VAL A 146 9.94 19.01 29.90
C VAL A 146 11.20 18.59 30.64
N GLU A 147 11.01 18.00 31.81
CA GLU A 147 12.04 17.40 32.65
C GLU A 147 11.74 15.91 32.84
N TRP A 148 12.75 15.08 32.65
CA TRP A 148 12.69 13.64 32.81
C TRP A 148 14.01 13.12 33.39
N PRO A 149 14.26 13.28 34.70
CA PRO A 149 15.57 13.06 35.31
C PRO A 149 16.16 11.66 35.03
N GLN A 150 15.29 10.65 34.97
CA GLN A 150 15.64 9.25 34.72
C GLN A 150 15.40 8.81 33.27
N ALA A 151 15.44 9.75 32.31
CA ALA A 151 15.35 9.42 30.89
C ALA A 151 16.42 8.38 30.52
N PRO A 152 16.04 7.29 29.82
CA PRO A 152 17.00 6.29 29.44
C PRO A 152 18.00 6.87 28.43
N ARG A 153 19.26 6.44 28.51
CA ARG A 153 20.26 6.81 27.50
C ARG A 153 19.99 6.04 26.21
N PRO A 154 19.93 6.73 25.05
CA PRO A 154 19.93 6.07 23.75
C PRO A 154 21.13 5.12 23.60
N ALA A 155 20.92 3.96 22.96
CA ALA A 155 21.94 2.93 22.77
C ALA A 155 23.14 3.38 21.91
N GLY A 156 23.00 4.47 21.15
CA GLY A 156 24.06 5.10 20.36
C GLY A 156 24.97 6.08 21.13
N GLY A 157 24.86 6.16 22.45
CA GLY A 157 25.69 7.06 23.28
C GLY A 157 25.28 8.53 23.26
N ALA A 158 24.18 8.87 22.57
CA ALA A 158 23.59 10.21 22.66
C ALA A 158 23.18 10.54 24.12
N PRO A 159 23.18 11.82 24.51
CA PRO A 159 22.76 12.20 25.86
C PRO A 159 21.32 11.78 26.12
N ALA A 160 21.06 11.36 27.36
CA ALA A 160 19.70 11.09 27.82
C ALA A 160 18.83 12.35 27.70
N LEU A 161 17.55 12.16 27.39
CA LEU A 161 16.58 13.24 27.18
C LEU A 161 16.07 13.79 28.53
N THR A 162 16.99 14.20 29.41
CA THR A 162 16.66 14.58 30.79
C THR A 162 15.97 15.93 30.91
N LYS A 163 16.24 16.84 29.96
CA LYS A 163 15.50 18.10 29.79
C LYS A 163 15.38 18.41 28.31
N PHE A 164 14.20 18.85 27.87
CA PHE A 164 14.02 19.28 26.50
C PHE A 164 12.92 20.31 26.34
N LEU A 165 13.08 21.15 25.33
CA LEU A 165 12.04 22.06 24.86
C LEU A 165 11.27 21.41 23.72
N VAL A 166 9.97 21.63 23.71
CA VAL A 166 9.07 21.25 22.63
C VAL A 166 8.94 22.44 21.66
N PRO A 167 9.07 22.22 20.35
CA PRO A 167 8.80 23.27 19.36
C PRO A 167 7.37 23.76 19.48
N SER A 168 7.16 25.08 19.39
CA SER A 168 5.85 25.71 19.54
C SER A 168 4.77 25.04 18.69
N ARG A 169 3.65 24.62 19.31
CA ARG A 169 2.49 24.02 18.60
C ARG A 169 1.25 24.88 18.68
N ALA A 170 0.30 24.67 17.77
CA ALA A 170 -0.91 25.48 17.67
C ALA A 170 -1.92 25.15 18.78
N SER A 171 -1.85 23.93 19.34
CA SER A 171 -2.80 23.45 20.35
C SER A 171 -2.11 22.65 21.45
N ALA A 172 -2.74 22.63 22.63
CA ALA A 172 -2.30 21.79 23.74
C ALA A 172 -2.31 20.30 23.40
N GLN A 173 -3.17 19.87 22.46
CA GLN A 173 -3.22 18.48 22.01
C GLN A 173 -1.99 18.12 21.17
N GLU A 174 -1.61 18.97 20.21
CA GLU A 174 -0.38 18.79 19.42
C GLU A 174 0.87 18.81 20.31
N GLU A 175 0.91 19.71 21.29
CA GLU A 175 2.01 19.81 22.26
C GLU A 175 2.14 18.52 23.08
N ALA A 176 1.02 18.02 23.64
CA ALA A 176 0.97 16.77 24.38
C ALA A 176 1.37 15.55 23.52
N ALA A 177 0.92 15.52 22.25
CA ALA A 177 1.29 14.48 21.30
C ALA A 177 2.79 14.47 20.97
N TYR A 178 3.41 15.65 20.86
CA TYR A 178 4.86 15.75 20.65
C TYR A 178 5.67 15.27 21.86
N ILE A 179 5.20 15.57 23.09
CA ILE A 179 5.81 15.04 24.32
C ILE A 179 5.68 13.51 24.37
N ALA A 180 4.48 12.98 24.12
CA ALA A 180 4.22 11.54 24.05
C ALA A 180 5.11 10.83 23.03
N CYS A 181 5.27 11.44 21.85
CA CYS A 181 6.20 10.99 20.84
C CYS A 181 7.65 10.99 21.33
N SER A 182 8.11 12.08 21.95
CA SER A 182 9.49 12.22 22.43
C SER A 182 9.83 11.15 23.48
N ILE A 183 8.89 10.84 24.38
CA ILE A 183 9.02 9.75 25.37
C ILE A 183 9.12 8.41 24.65
N SER A 184 8.24 8.15 23.69
CA SER A 184 8.21 6.91 22.90
C SER A 184 9.52 6.70 22.14
N TRP A 185 10.04 7.75 21.50
CA TRP A 185 11.34 7.74 20.83
C TRP A 185 12.48 7.40 21.79
N ALA A 186 12.59 8.08 22.93
CA ALA A 186 13.70 7.87 23.86
C ALA A 186 13.73 6.43 24.40
N ARG A 187 12.56 5.83 24.67
CA ARG A 187 12.46 4.43 25.08
C ARG A 187 12.90 3.48 23.97
N ALA A 188 12.40 3.65 22.74
CA ALA A 188 12.79 2.82 21.60
C ALA A 188 14.29 2.97 21.27
N ALA A 189 14.82 4.20 21.35
CA ALA A 189 16.23 4.51 21.13
C ALA A 189 17.14 3.92 22.21
N SER A 190 16.65 3.72 23.43
CA SER A 190 17.43 3.06 24.49
C SER A 190 17.58 1.55 24.29
N SER A 191 16.63 0.92 23.59
CA SER A 191 16.63 -0.53 23.33
C SER A 191 17.32 -0.95 22.04
N ASP A 192 17.40 -0.06 21.04
CA ASP A 192 17.93 -0.37 19.71
C ASP A 192 18.87 0.74 19.20
N ALA A 193 20.13 0.38 18.94
CA ALA A 193 21.14 1.32 18.44
C ALA A 193 20.84 1.84 17.03
N LYS A 194 20.20 1.04 16.16
CA LYS A 194 19.78 1.49 14.83
C LYS A 194 18.66 2.53 14.96
N PHE A 195 17.74 2.32 15.89
CA PHE A 195 16.69 3.29 16.18
C PHE A 195 17.24 4.55 16.85
N ALA A 196 18.25 4.43 17.72
CA ALA A 196 18.90 5.57 18.36
C ALA A 196 19.56 6.54 17.36
N ALA A 197 19.92 6.05 16.17
CA ALA A 197 20.50 6.86 15.10
C ALA A 197 19.46 7.75 14.39
N ILE A 198 18.16 7.44 14.54
CA ILE A 198 17.05 8.19 13.95
C ILE A 198 16.81 9.47 14.77
N PRO A 199 16.82 10.67 14.14
CA PRO A 199 16.54 11.91 14.84
C PRO A 199 15.17 11.90 15.51
N ARG A 200 15.08 12.43 16.74
CA ARG A 200 13.81 12.55 17.48
C ARG A 200 12.76 13.34 16.68
N THR A 201 13.17 14.44 16.04
CA THR A 201 12.27 15.27 15.22
C THR A 201 11.66 14.46 14.09
N GLN A 202 12.48 13.67 13.38
CA GLN A 202 12.05 12.79 12.31
C GLN A 202 11.00 11.76 12.78
N PHE A 203 11.20 11.13 13.94
CA PHE A 203 10.20 10.21 14.50
C PHE A 203 8.90 10.93 14.89
N CYS A 204 8.97 12.16 15.41
CA CYS A 204 7.78 12.92 15.78
C CYS A 204 7.02 13.52 14.61
N ASP A 205 7.70 13.88 13.54
CA ASP A 205 7.05 14.27 12.29
C ASP A 205 6.37 13.05 11.64
N PHE A 206 6.99 11.86 11.70
CA PHE A 206 6.34 10.60 11.34
C PHE A 206 5.08 10.32 12.19
N ALA A 207 5.17 10.45 13.52
CA ALA A 207 4.04 10.21 14.42
C ALA A 207 2.86 11.18 14.18
N ALA A 208 3.16 12.47 13.96
CA ALA A 208 2.14 13.47 13.65
C ALA A 208 1.46 13.19 12.30
N ALA A 209 2.26 12.91 11.26
CA ALA A 209 1.77 12.54 9.95
C ALA A 209 0.92 11.25 9.97
N LEU A 210 1.30 10.28 10.81
CA LEU A 210 0.55 9.03 10.98
C LEU A 210 -0.80 9.31 11.65
N THR A 211 -0.83 10.15 12.69
CA THR A 211 -2.07 10.53 13.37
C THR A 211 -3.06 11.16 12.38
N ASP A 212 -2.58 12.08 11.54
CA ASP A 212 -3.41 12.76 10.55
C ASP A 212 -3.81 11.84 9.38
N LEU A 213 -2.98 10.86 9.00
CA LEU A 213 -3.38 9.82 8.04
C LEU A 213 -4.68 9.13 8.50
N TYR A 214 -4.70 8.60 9.72
CA TYR A 214 -5.88 7.92 10.27
C TYR A 214 -7.09 8.85 10.38
N ALA A 215 -6.89 10.12 10.74
CA ALA A 215 -7.98 11.09 10.83
C ALA A 215 -8.56 11.46 9.46
N LEU A 216 -7.77 11.36 8.39
CA LEU A 216 -8.15 11.75 7.03
C LEU A 216 -8.64 10.58 6.17
N GLU A 217 -8.28 9.33 6.51
CA GLU A 217 -8.68 8.13 5.75
C GLU A 217 -10.19 8.02 5.57
N ASP A 218 -10.98 8.22 6.64
CA ASP A 218 -12.44 8.15 6.59
C ASP A 218 -13.02 9.20 5.63
N ALA A 219 -12.54 10.45 5.70
CA ALA A 219 -12.98 11.53 4.83
C ALA A 219 -12.56 11.28 3.37
N ALA A 220 -11.34 10.79 3.14
CA ALA A 220 -10.82 10.47 1.83
C ALA A 220 -11.59 9.32 1.13
N SER A 221 -12.22 8.44 1.90
CA SER A 221 -13.03 7.33 1.37
C SER A 221 -14.39 7.77 0.80
N THR A 222 -14.82 9.01 1.06
CA THR A 222 -16.09 9.53 0.56
C THR A 222 -15.98 9.98 -0.91
N PRO A 223 -17.11 10.05 -1.66
CA PRO A 223 -17.09 10.55 -3.04
C PRO A 223 -16.54 11.98 -3.20
N ASP A 224 -16.73 12.82 -2.18
CA ASP A 224 -16.23 14.20 -2.16
C ASP A 224 -14.72 14.25 -1.85
N GLY A 225 -14.19 13.21 -1.18
CA GLY A 225 -12.81 13.12 -0.77
C GLY A 225 -12.44 14.13 0.31
N LEU A 226 -11.20 14.61 0.28
CA LEU A 226 -10.70 15.61 1.23
C LEU A 226 -11.12 17.03 0.85
N ASP A 227 -11.51 17.82 1.86
CA ASP A 227 -11.69 19.27 1.73
C ASP A 227 -10.35 20.01 1.59
N GLU A 228 -10.38 21.30 1.27
CA GLU A 228 -9.15 22.09 1.04
C GLU A 228 -8.19 22.07 2.25
N LYS A 229 -8.74 22.01 3.47
CA LYS A 229 -7.93 21.89 4.69
C LYS A 229 -7.22 20.54 4.75
N GLY A 230 -7.94 19.44 4.48
CA GLY A 230 -7.37 18.09 4.40
C GLY A 230 -6.29 17.99 3.32
N LEU A 231 -6.50 18.57 2.14
CA LEU A 231 -5.49 18.63 1.07
C LEU A 231 -4.20 19.34 1.54
N GLN A 232 -4.33 20.45 2.25
CA GLN A 232 -3.19 21.19 2.78
C GLN A 232 -2.45 20.41 3.87
N VAL A 233 -3.17 19.71 4.74
CA VAL A 233 -2.57 18.84 5.77
C VAL A 233 -1.77 17.71 5.13
N VAL A 234 -2.33 17.02 4.13
CA VAL A 234 -1.63 15.96 3.38
C VAL A 234 -0.35 16.49 2.74
N ARG A 235 -0.44 17.61 1.99
CA ARG A 235 0.72 18.19 1.29
C ARG A 235 1.80 18.67 2.25
N LYS A 236 1.39 19.30 3.36
CA LYS A 236 2.31 19.74 4.41
C LYS A 236 3.09 18.56 4.97
N HIS A 237 2.40 17.49 5.38
CA HIS A 237 3.06 16.30 5.91
C HIS A 237 3.93 15.61 4.87
N ALA A 238 3.47 15.46 3.63
CA ALA A 238 4.26 14.88 2.57
C ALA A 238 5.55 15.68 2.30
N ALA A 239 5.51 17.01 2.39
CA ALA A 239 6.67 17.87 2.27
C ALA A 239 7.61 17.75 3.49
N THR A 240 7.08 17.74 4.71
CA THR A 240 7.85 17.52 5.94
C THR A 240 8.56 16.17 5.90
N LEU A 241 7.85 15.08 5.59
CA LEU A 241 8.41 13.75 5.48
C LEU A 241 9.49 13.65 4.38
N ARG A 242 9.35 14.39 3.28
CA ARG A 242 10.37 14.45 2.22
C ARG A 242 11.66 15.11 2.69
N SER A 243 11.57 16.12 3.55
CA SER A 243 12.75 16.86 4.05
C SER A 243 13.73 15.96 4.80
N HIS A 244 13.26 14.82 5.30
CA HIS A 244 14.05 13.80 5.98
C HIS A 244 14.85 12.88 5.05
N TYR A 245 14.69 12.95 3.73
CA TYR A 245 15.33 12.01 2.80
C TYR A 245 16.85 12.18 2.73
N GLU A 246 17.36 13.37 3.05
CA GLU A 246 18.79 13.67 3.08
C GLU A 246 19.44 13.32 4.43
N ASP A 247 18.65 12.85 5.41
CA ASP A 247 19.19 12.43 6.70
C ASP A 247 19.97 11.11 6.54
N ASN A 248 21.14 11.01 7.18
CA ASN A 248 21.97 9.80 7.15
C ASN A 248 21.24 8.53 7.67
N HIS A 249 20.24 8.71 8.52
CA HIS A 249 19.45 7.65 9.12
C HIS A 249 17.96 7.97 8.99
N VAL A 250 17.36 7.54 7.88
CA VAL A 250 15.93 7.72 7.62
C VAL A 250 15.13 6.58 8.24
N LEU A 251 14.14 6.91 9.08
CA LEU A 251 13.12 5.96 9.51
C LEU A 251 12.41 5.37 8.28
N PRO A 252 12.53 4.06 7.99
CA PRO A 252 11.97 3.48 6.76
C PRO A 252 10.48 3.74 6.56
N GLY A 253 9.71 3.83 7.67
CA GLY A 253 8.28 4.13 7.65
C GLY A 253 7.92 5.46 7.00
N ILE A 254 8.85 6.43 6.93
CA ILE A 254 8.63 7.76 6.32
C ILE A 254 8.32 7.66 4.84
N TYR A 255 9.09 6.87 4.11
CA TYR A 255 8.89 6.66 2.68
C TYR A 255 7.49 6.15 2.39
N ARG A 256 7.06 5.13 3.14
CA ARG A 256 5.73 4.55 2.96
C ARG A 256 4.63 5.51 3.39
N LEU A 257 4.75 6.12 4.57
CA LEU A 257 3.73 7.04 5.09
C LEU A 257 3.52 8.24 4.17
N ARG A 258 4.59 8.75 3.57
CA ARG A 258 4.50 9.81 2.58
C ARG A 258 3.73 9.37 1.34
N ALA A 259 3.97 8.15 0.83
CA ALA A 259 3.20 7.63 -0.29
C ALA A 259 1.72 7.48 0.07
N ASP A 260 1.43 6.90 1.23
CA ASP A 260 0.06 6.67 1.71
C ASP A 260 -0.71 8.00 1.90
N LEU A 261 -0.05 9.04 2.42
CA LEU A 261 -0.61 10.40 2.50
C LEU A 261 -0.94 10.98 1.13
N LEU A 262 -0.01 10.95 0.18
CA LEU A 262 -0.25 11.46 -1.18
C LEU A 262 -1.38 10.70 -1.89
N GLU A 263 -1.59 9.43 -1.54
CA GLU A 263 -2.69 8.62 -2.04
C GLU A 263 -4.06 8.98 -1.45
N LEU A 264 -4.13 9.77 -0.37
CA LEU A 264 -5.41 10.32 0.12
C LEU A 264 -5.93 11.49 -0.74
N LEU A 265 -5.07 12.11 -1.56
CA LEU A 265 -5.48 13.26 -2.39
C LEU A 265 -6.51 12.81 -3.44
N PRO A 266 -7.71 13.41 -3.53
CA PRO A 266 -8.69 13.09 -4.56
C PRO A 266 -8.08 13.30 -5.95
N GLU A 267 -8.39 12.41 -6.88
CA GLU A 267 -7.80 12.43 -8.21
C GLU A 267 -7.89 13.80 -8.91
N ARG A 268 -9.08 14.43 -8.90
CA ARG A 268 -9.30 15.75 -9.53
C ARG A 268 -8.45 16.87 -8.92
N LYS A 269 -7.89 16.66 -7.73
CA LYS A 269 -7.07 17.60 -6.97
C LYS A 269 -5.61 17.15 -6.86
N ARG A 270 -5.29 15.96 -7.37
CA ARG A 270 -3.96 15.38 -7.37
C ARG A 270 -3.25 15.73 -8.67
N THR A 271 -2.04 16.23 -8.54
CA THR A 271 -1.16 16.55 -9.67
C THR A 271 -0.41 15.31 -10.14
N GLN A 272 0.06 15.32 -11.39
CA GLN A 272 0.91 14.26 -11.91
C GLN A 272 2.22 14.12 -11.12
N ASP A 273 2.76 15.23 -10.60
CA ASP A 273 3.98 15.21 -9.79
C ASP A 273 3.73 14.56 -8.43
N GLU A 274 2.58 14.77 -7.79
CA GLU A 274 2.21 14.08 -6.54
C GLU A 274 2.09 12.56 -6.73
N LEU A 275 1.54 12.10 -7.86
CA LEU A 275 1.51 10.67 -8.22
C LEU A 275 2.92 10.08 -8.35
N ILE A 276 3.78 10.80 -9.06
CA ILE A 276 5.17 10.41 -9.25
C ILE A 276 5.92 10.39 -7.92
N GLU A 277 5.66 11.38 -7.06
CA GLU A 277 6.28 11.50 -5.75
C GLU A 277 5.88 10.36 -4.80
N ALA A 278 4.63 9.89 -4.88
CA ALA A 278 4.17 8.71 -4.15
C ALA A 278 4.91 7.45 -4.62
N GLN A 279 5.03 7.27 -5.94
CA GLN A 279 5.75 6.14 -6.53
C GLN A 279 7.23 6.13 -6.13
N GLU A 280 7.89 7.29 -6.21
CA GLU A 280 9.29 7.46 -5.83
C GLU A 280 9.54 7.07 -4.37
N ALA A 281 8.63 7.48 -3.47
CA ALA A 281 8.75 7.14 -2.06
C ALA A 281 8.67 5.61 -1.86
N ARG A 282 7.80 4.93 -2.58
CA ARG A 282 7.68 3.47 -2.53
C ARG A 282 8.90 2.74 -3.08
N VAL A 283 9.48 3.25 -4.17
CA VAL A 283 10.73 2.71 -4.72
C VAL A 283 11.86 2.84 -3.71
N ARG A 284 12.03 4.02 -3.09
CA ARG A 284 13.01 4.22 -2.02
C ARG A 284 12.79 3.31 -0.83
N TYR A 285 11.54 3.08 -0.45
CA TYR A 285 11.22 2.10 0.58
C TYR A 285 11.68 0.70 0.15
N ALA A 286 11.31 0.21 -1.04
CA ALA A 286 11.73 -1.11 -1.54
C ALA A 286 13.26 -1.27 -1.65
N MET A 287 14.00 -0.19 -1.96
CA MET A 287 15.46 -0.20 -1.97
C MET A 287 16.07 -0.55 -0.60
N LEU A 288 15.35 -0.40 0.50
CA LEU A 288 15.85 -0.79 1.83
C LEU A 288 15.86 -2.33 2.05
N SER A 289 15.37 -3.11 1.08
CA SER A 289 15.44 -4.58 1.11
C SER A 289 16.87 -5.08 1.27
N SER A 290 17.06 -6.08 2.15
CA SER A 290 18.34 -6.73 2.37
C SER A 290 18.89 -7.40 1.12
N GLU A 291 18.01 -7.87 0.23
CA GLU A 291 18.38 -8.47 -1.06
C GLU A 291 19.09 -7.48 -1.99
N LEU A 292 18.94 -6.17 -1.73
CA LEU A 292 19.42 -5.09 -2.57
C LEU A 292 20.63 -4.35 -1.98
N GLN A 293 21.05 -4.66 -0.75
CA GLN A 293 22.10 -3.91 -0.03
C GLN A 293 23.49 -3.99 -0.67
N GLY A 294 23.73 -4.97 -1.54
CA GLY A 294 25.01 -5.14 -2.24
C GLY A 294 25.07 -4.57 -3.67
N LEU A 295 23.98 -3.99 -4.17
CA LEU A 295 23.92 -3.46 -5.54
C LEU A 295 24.34 -1.99 -5.60
N PRO A 296 24.96 -1.53 -6.70
CA PRO A 296 25.11 -0.10 -6.99
C PRO A 296 23.76 0.62 -6.95
N GLU A 297 23.72 1.88 -6.50
CA GLU A 297 22.47 2.61 -6.24
C GLU A 297 21.51 2.64 -7.45
N GLU A 298 22.05 2.79 -8.66
CA GLU A 298 21.27 2.75 -9.90
C GLU A 298 20.65 1.36 -10.15
N GLU A 299 21.44 0.28 -10.06
CA GLU A 299 20.96 -1.09 -10.20
C GLU A 299 19.96 -1.47 -9.10
N LYS A 300 20.23 -1.01 -7.88
CA LYS A 300 19.39 -1.19 -6.69
C LYS A 300 18.00 -0.64 -6.93
N ARG A 301 17.91 0.54 -7.55
CA ARG A 301 16.64 1.16 -7.90
C ARG A 301 15.89 0.40 -8.99
N MET A 302 16.60 -0.02 -10.04
CA MET A 302 16.00 -0.84 -11.10
C MET A 302 15.49 -2.18 -10.55
N ALA A 303 16.24 -2.77 -9.61
CA ALA A 303 15.85 -3.98 -8.90
C ALA A 303 14.63 -3.77 -8.02
N ALA A 304 14.59 -2.69 -7.24
CA ALA A 304 13.45 -2.33 -6.40
C ALA A 304 12.17 -2.16 -7.24
N LEU A 305 12.26 -1.48 -8.38
CA LEU A 305 11.14 -1.33 -9.32
C LEU A 305 10.64 -2.69 -9.84
N ALA A 306 11.54 -3.56 -10.28
CA ALA A 306 11.18 -4.88 -10.81
C ALA A 306 10.61 -5.84 -9.74
N ILE A 307 11.09 -5.77 -8.49
CA ILE A 307 10.58 -6.56 -7.36
C ILE A 307 9.20 -6.06 -6.93
N ALA A 308 9.03 -4.74 -6.84
CA ALA A 308 7.76 -4.13 -6.47
C ALA A 308 6.69 -4.41 -7.54
N ARG A 309 7.05 -4.43 -8.82
CA ARG A 309 6.13 -4.59 -9.95
C ARG A 309 6.64 -5.69 -10.89
N PRO A 310 6.51 -6.96 -10.50
CA PRO A 310 7.10 -8.07 -11.22
C PRO A 310 6.34 -8.40 -12.51
N ALA A 311 7.01 -9.07 -13.46
CA ALA A 311 6.34 -9.82 -14.52
C ALA A 311 6.42 -11.31 -14.19
N ILE A 312 5.39 -11.83 -13.52
CA ILE A 312 5.34 -13.19 -12.98
C ILE A 312 5.02 -14.16 -14.11
N LEU A 313 5.86 -15.19 -14.28
CA LEU A 313 5.62 -16.22 -15.28
C LEU A 313 4.34 -17.00 -14.94
N LEU A 314 3.44 -17.11 -15.92
CA LEU A 314 2.30 -18.00 -15.86
C LEU A 314 2.69 -19.28 -16.59
N ASP A 315 2.63 -20.45 -15.95
CA ASP A 315 2.93 -21.74 -16.56
C ASP A 315 1.67 -22.60 -16.51
N ASN A 316 1.07 -22.87 -17.67
CA ASN A 316 -0.24 -23.54 -17.79
C ASN A 316 -1.31 -22.92 -16.85
N GLY A 317 -1.44 -21.59 -16.92
CA GLY A 317 -2.37 -20.80 -16.10
C GLY A 317 -1.96 -20.60 -14.63
N LYS A 318 -0.85 -21.19 -14.16
CA LYS A 318 -0.42 -21.11 -12.76
C LYS A 318 0.73 -20.11 -12.57
N LEU A 319 0.68 -19.33 -11.50
CA LEU A 319 1.77 -18.42 -11.12
C LEU A 319 3.02 -19.21 -10.72
N LYS A 320 4.16 -18.91 -11.35
CA LYS A 320 5.45 -19.51 -11.01
C LYS A 320 6.28 -18.56 -10.15
N ASN A 321 6.56 -18.97 -8.91
CA ASN A 321 7.39 -18.24 -7.95
C ASN A 321 6.98 -16.76 -7.79
N PRO A 322 5.71 -16.45 -7.43
CA PRO A 322 5.31 -15.08 -7.16
C PRO A 322 6.16 -14.51 -6.00
N PRO A 323 6.67 -13.26 -6.12
CA PRO A 323 7.36 -12.58 -5.02
C PRO A 323 6.51 -12.52 -3.76
N GLU A 324 7.12 -12.57 -2.57
CA GLU A 324 6.42 -12.64 -1.27
C GLU A 324 5.42 -11.49 -1.08
N ASN A 325 5.82 -10.28 -1.46
CA ASN A 325 5.01 -9.05 -1.45
C ASN A 325 3.74 -9.13 -2.33
N TRP A 326 3.70 -10.03 -3.31
CA TRP A 326 2.52 -10.28 -4.17
C TRP A 326 1.83 -11.62 -3.91
N ALA A 327 2.52 -12.58 -3.30
CA ALA A 327 2.02 -13.94 -3.14
C ALA A 327 0.71 -13.96 -2.33
N GLY A 328 0.62 -13.21 -1.24
CA GLY A 328 -0.59 -13.13 -0.40
C GLY A 328 -1.79 -12.55 -1.15
N VAL A 329 -1.58 -11.47 -1.92
CA VAL A 329 -2.63 -10.80 -2.71
C VAL A 329 -3.11 -11.73 -3.83
N LEU A 330 -2.20 -12.30 -4.61
CA LEU A 330 -2.54 -13.11 -5.79
C LEU A 330 -3.10 -14.50 -5.44
N LYS A 331 -2.72 -15.07 -4.28
CA LYS A 331 -3.19 -16.40 -3.85
C LYS A 331 -4.71 -16.49 -3.76
N ARG A 332 -5.39 -15.39 -3.42
CA ARG A 332 -6.85 -15.33 -3.30
C ARG A 332 -7.56 -15.35 -4.65
N HIS A 333 -6.84 -15.13 -5.75
CA HIS A 333 -7.39 -14.94 -7.10
C HIS A 333 -6.79 -15.92 -8.13
N ILE A 334 -6.19 -17.02 -7.68
CA ILE A 334 -5.43 -17.92 -8.58
C ILE A 334 -6.31 -18.62 -9.61
N VAL A 335 -7.59 -18.86 -9.29
CA VAL A 335 -8.55 -19.50 -10.19
C VAL A 335 -8.92 -18.54 -11.32
N GLU A 336 -9.25 -17.30 -10.97
CA GLU A 336 -9.60 -16.24 -11.90
C GLU A 336 -8.40 -15.88 -12.80
N ILE A 337 -7.20 -15.80 -12.22
CA ILE A 337 -5.95 -15.58 -12.97
C ILE A 337 -5.70 -16.70 -13.98
N GLY A 338 -5.93 -17.96 -13.60
CA GLY A 338 -5.79 -19.11 -14.49
C GLY A 338 -6.76 -19.04 -15.68
N ALA A 339 -8.04 -18.77 -15.41
CA ALA A 339 -9.04 -18.59 -16.46
C ALA A 339 -8.71 -17.40 -17.38
N ALA A 340 -8.25 -16.28 -16.80
CA ALA A 340 -7.76 -15.12 -17.53
C ALA A 340 -6.58 -15.46 -18.45
N ALA A 341 -5.64 -16.27 -17.96
CA ALA A 341 -4.48 -16.68 -18.72
C ALA A 341 -4.86 -17.56 -19.92
N GLU A 342 -5.75 -18.53 -19.75
CA GLU A 342 -6.19 -19.42 -20.84
C GLU A 342 -6.93 -18.68 -21.96
N SER A 343 -7.59 -17.58 -21.63
CA SER A 343 -8.34 -16.75 -22.59
C SER A 343 -7.50 -15.63 -23.20
N THR A 344 -6.23 -15.52 -22.82
CA THR A 344 -5.31 -14.48 -23.29
C THR A 344 -4.21 -15.11 -24.14
N GLY A 345 -4.03 -14.61 -25.35
CA GLY A 345 -3.11 -15.16 -26.34
C GLY A 345 -2.18 -14.14 -26.98
N LEU A 346 -1.15 -14.66 -27.63
CA LEU A 346 -0.19 -13.89 -28.42
C LEU A 346 -0.72 -13.77 -29.85
N ILE A 347 -0.81 -12.54 -30.35
CA ILE A 347 -1.22 -12.28 -31.73
C ILE A 347 0.00 -12.46 -32.64
N LEU A 348 -0.14 -13.33 -33.64
CA LEU A 348 0.87 -13.58 -34.67
C LEU A 348 0.38 -13.03 -36.01
N ASP A 349 1.27 -12.33 -36.72
CA ASP A 349 0.99 -11.85 -38.08
C ASP A 349 0.98 -13.00 -39.11
N SER A 350 0.73 -12.68 -40.37
CA SER A 350 0.73 -13.65 -41.48
C SER A 350 2.07 -14.35 -41.74
N ALA A 351 3.17 -13.77 -41.27
CA ALA A 351 4.50 -14.39 -41.30
C ALA A 351 4.80 -15.21 -40.04
N GLY A 352 3.91 -15.20 -39.04
CA GLY A 352 4.07 -15.89 -37.77
C GLY A 352 4.86 -15.10 -36.72
N ASN A 353 5.13 -13.80 -36.94
CA ASN A 353 5.85 -12.97 -35.99
C ASN A 353 4.93 -12.51 -34.85
N PRO A 354 5.42 -12.54 -33.59
CA PRO A 354 4.72 -11.94 -32.46
C PRO A 354 4.49 -10.44 -32.67
N THR A 355 3.23 -10.00 -32.59
CA THR A 355 2.87 -8.59 -32.77
C THR A 355 2.38 -7.93 -31.47
N GLY A 356 1.60 -8.64 -30.67
CA GLY A 356 1.05 -8.14 -29.41
C GLY A 356 0.22 -9.18 -28.67
N THR A 357 -0.60 -8.73 -27.72
CA THR A 357 -1.50 -9.57 -26.95
C THR A 357 -2.96 -9.32 -27.37
N GLY A 358 -3.80 -10.34 -27.27
CA GLY A 358 -5.25 -10.19 -27.35
C GLY A 358 -5.94 -11.22 -26.46
N PHE A 359 -7.22 -11.01 -26.19
CA PHE A 359 -7.97 -11.87 -25.27
C PHE A 359 -9.42 -12.04 -25.69
N ILE A 360 -10.01 -13.18 -25.35
CA ILE A 360 -11.36 -13.56 -25.72
C ILE A 360 -12.35 -12.89 -24.75
N VAL A 361 -13.33 -12.17 -25.28
CA VAL A 361 -14.31 -11.38 -24.50
C VAL A 361 -15.75 -11.82 -24.71
N ALA A 362 -16.03 -12.53 -25.80
CA ALA A 362 -17.31 -13.15 -26.06
C ALA A 362 -17.12 -14.39 -26.95
N PRO A 363 -18.17 -15.21 -27.11
CA PRO A 363 -18.20 -16.30 -28.09
C PRO A 363 -17.74 -15.87 -29.49
N GLY A 364 -16.54 -16.31 -29.88
CA GLY A 364 -15.96 -16.06 -31.20
C GLY A 364 -15.49 -14.63 -31.39
N VAL A 365 -15.22 -13.90 -30.29
CA VAL A 365 -14.79 -12.51 -30.33
C VAL A 365 -13.61 -12.29 -29.40
N MET A 366 -12.55 -11.72 -29.94
CA MET A 366 -11.42 -11.20 -29.17
C MET A 366 -11.37 -9.68 -29.15
N MET A 367 -10.66 -9.15 -28.17
CA MET A 367 -10.32 -7.75 -28.03
C MET A 367 -8.80 -7.56 -28.06
N THR A 368 -8.35 -6.47 -28.68
CA THR A 368 -6.96 -5.99 -28.63
C THR A 368 -6.94 -4.47 -28.93
N THR A 369 -5.75 -3.85 -28.98
CA THR A 369 -5.62 -2.44 -29.37
C THR A 369 -5.61 -2.27 -30.89
N SER A 370 -6.10 -1.12 -31.36
CA SER A 370 -6.16 -0.82 -32.80
C SER A 370 -4.79 -0.78 -33.47
N TYR A 371 -3.76 -0.28 -32.77
CA TYR A 371 -2.41 -0.24 -33.33
C TYR A 371 -1.79 -1.64 -33.52
N ILE A 372 -2.14 -2.62 -32.67
CA ILE A 372 -1.69 -4.01 -32.84
C ILE A 372 -2.35 -4.62 -34.07
N HIS A 373 -3.65 -4.44 -34.22
CA HIS A 373 -4.36 -4.86 -35.43
C HIS A 373 -3.77 -4.22 -36.71
N ASN A 374 -3.45 -2.92 -36.67
CA ASN A 374 -2.81 -2.25 -37.80
C ASN A 374 -1.40 -2.80 -38.09
N ALA A 375 -0.63 -3.12 -37.07
CA ALA A 375 0.68 -3.76 -37.23
C ALA A 375 0.56 -5.14 -37.89
N VAL A 376 -0.44 -5.94 -37.49
CA VAL A 376 -0.74 -7.24 -38.13
C VAL A 376 -1.06 -7.07 -39.63
N ARG A 377 -1.88 -6.08 -39.99
CA ARG A 377 -2.29 -5.83 -41.38
C ARG A 377 -1.17 -5.30 -42.27
N THR A 378 -0.24 -4.53 -41.70
CA THR A 378 0.85 -3.88 -42.45
C THR A 378 2.09 -4.75 -42.55
N SER A 379 2.16 -5.85 -41.79
CA SER A 379 3.26 -6.81 -41.87
C SER A 379 3.30 -7.44 -43.28
N LYS A 380 4.33 -7.08 -44.05
CA LYS A 380 4.53 -7.61 -45.40
C LYS A 380 5.05 -9.03 -45.29
N THR A 381 4.27 -10.00 -45.76
CA THR A 381 4.81 -11.34 -46.04
C THR A 381 5.89 -11.23 -47.10
N GLN A 382 7.04 -11.87 -46.86
CA GLN A 382 8.04 -12.03 -47.91
C GLN A 382 7.38 -12.73 -49.12
N PRO A 383 7.61 -12.25 -50.35
CA PRO A 383 6.88 -12.72 -51.55
C PRO A 383 7.07 -14.22 -51.86
N SER A 384 7.96 -14.91 -51.17
CA SER A 384 8.30 -16.32 -51.37
C SER A 384 7.52 -17.32 -50.50
N THR A 385 6.72 -16.86 -49.52
CA THR A 385 5.93 -17.77 -48.66
C THR A 385 4.43 -17.51 -48.80
N PRO A 386 3.59 -18.56 -48.95
CA PRO A 386 2.14 -18.39 -48.98
C PRO A 386 1.69 -17.75 -47.67
N ALA A 387 1.00 -16.61 -47.77
CA ALA A 387 0.55 -15.84 -46.63
C ALA A 387 -0.43 -16.69 -45.80
N LYS A 388 -0.09 -16.93 -44.53
CA LYS A 388 -1.03 -17.52 -43.57
C LYS A 388 -1.96 -16.42 -43.07
N SER A 389 -3.17 -16.79 -42.69
CA SER A 389 -4.06 -15.87 -41.97
C SER A 389 -3.42 -15.49 -40.62
N PRO A 390 -3.52 -14.23 -40.17
CA PRO A 390 -3.15 -13.86 -38.82
C PRO A 390 -3.92 -14.69 -37.79
N ARG A 391 -3.29 -14.96 -36.65
CA ARG A 391 -3.85 -15.89 -35.65
C ARG A 391 -3.58 -15.46 -34.21
N LEU A 392 -4.51 -15.80 -33.32
CA LEU A 392 -4.38 -15.71 -31.88
C LEU A 392 -3.82 -17.04 -31.37
N CYS A 393 -2.63 -17.00 -30.81
CA CYS A 393 -1.94 -18.15 -30.25
C CYS A 393 -2.19 -18.26 -28.74
N LEU A 394 -2.96 -19.27 -28.33
CA LEU A 394 -3.24 -19.60 -26.93
C LEU A 394 -2.20 -20.61 -26.46
N GLY A 395 -1.11 -20.09 -25.92
CA GLY A 395 0.05 -20.88 -25.56
C GLY A 395 1.02 -20.11 -24.70
N GLN A 396 2.07 -20.77 -24.22
CA GLN A 396 3.04 -20.14 -23.33
C GLN A 396 3.92 -19.11 -24.03
N SER A 397 4.17 -19.31 -25.32
CA SER A 397 4.96 -18.44 -26.20
C SER A 397 4.63 -18.76 -27.66
N ALA A 398 5.19 -18.00 -28.61
CA ALA A 398 5.03 -18.30 -30.03
C ALA A 398 5.50 -19.73 -30.41
N ALA A 399 6.57 -20.21 -29.77
CA ALA A 399 7.11 -21.55 -30.00
C ALA A 399 6.26 -22.66 -29.38
N ASN A 400 5.45 -22.35 -28.36
CA ASN A 400 4.57 -23.28 -27.69
C ASN A 400 3.10 -22.89 -27.92
N CYS A 401 2.72 -22.83 -29.20
CA CYS A 401 1.37 -22.49 -29.62
C CYS A 401 0.47 -23.72 -29.61
N VAL A 402 -0.23 -23.95 -28.49
CA VAL A 402 -1.06 -25.15 -28.30
C VAL A 402 -2.35 -25.06 -29.10
N THR A 403 -3.09 -23.95 -28.96
CA THR A 403 -4.28 -23.66 -29.75
C THR A 403 -4.06 -22.38 -30.57
N SER A 404 -4.50 -22.39 -31.81
CA SER A 404 -4.37 -21.26 -32.73
C SER A 404 -5.74 -20.95 -33.32
N LEU A 405 -6.22 -19.73 -33.13
CA LEU A 405 -7.52 -19.27 -33.65
C LEU A 405 -7.27 -18.25 -34.75
N GLU A 406 -7.91 -18.40 -35.91
CA GLU A 406 -7.74 -17.46 -37.01
C GLU A 406 -8.50 -16.16 -36.73
N LEU A 407 -7.85 -15.02 -37.03
CA LEU A 407 -8.47 -13.70 -36.93
C LEU A 407 -9.33 -13.45 -38.17
N GLY A 408 -10.60 -13.13 -37.94
CA GLY A 408 -11.57 -12.71 -38.95
C GLY A 408 -11.69 -11.20 -39.05
N ASP A 409 -12.90 -10.73 -39.33
CA ASP A 409 -13.19 -9.32 -39.55
C ASP A 409 -13.22 -8.51 -38.24
N VAL A 410 -12.89 -7.21 -38.37
CA VAL A 410 -13.09 -6.24 -37.29
C VAL A 410 -14.57 -5.89 -37.18
N ILE A 411 -15.17 -6.17 -36.04
CA ILE A 411 -16.60 -5.87 -35.76
C ILE A 411 -16.79 -4.61 -34.94
N TYR A 412 -15.71 -4.07 -34.35
CA TYR A 412 -15.70 -2.78 -33.68
C TYR A 412 -14.30 -2.13 -33.78
N PRO A 413 -14.20 -0.82 -34.05
CA PRO A 413 -15.28 0.01 -34.58
C PRO A 413 -15.64 -0.45 -36.02
N LYS A 414 -16.90 -0.32 -36.43
CA LYS A 414 -17.34 -0.71 -37.79
C LYS A 414 -16.81 0.22 -38.88
N GLU A 415 -16.61 1.48 -38.54
CA GLU A 415 -16.00 2.49 -39.39
C GLU A 415 -14.60 2.79 -38.86
N ALA A 416 -13.69 3.29 -39.70
CA ALA A 416 -12.30 3.61 -39.35
C ALA A 416 -12.21 4.83 -38.42
N ALA A 417 -12.89 4.76 -37.28
CA ALA A 417 -12.80 5.69 -36.18
C ALA A 417 -11.49 5.48 -35.41
N ASP A 418 -10.99 6.54 -34.79
CA ASP A 418 -9.83 6.58 -33.90
C ASP A 418 -10.06 5.81 -32.58
N SER A 419 -10.68 4.63 -32.64
CA SER A 419 -10.91 3.79 -31.47
C SER A 419 -9.56 3.25 -30.97
N PRO A 420 -9.28 3.35 -29.67
CA PRO A 420 -8.07 2.80 -29.05
C PRO A 420 -8.02 1.26 -29.08
N LEU A 421 -9.19 0.63 -29.20
CA LEU A 421 -9.35 -0.83 -29.18
C LEU A 421 -10.20 -1.31 -30.35
N VAL A 422 -10.06 -2.60 -30.65
CA VAL A 422 -10.84 -3.29 -31.68
C VAL A 422 -11.43 -4.59 -31.13
N LEU A 423 -12.59 -4.95 -31.64
CA LEU A 423 -13.15 -6.29 -31.51
C LEU A 423 -12.99 -7.02 -32.85
N ILE A 424 -12.49 -8.25 -32.79
CA ILE A 424 -12.17 -9.06 -33.98
C ILE A 424 -12.85 -10.42 -33.84
N GLU A 425 -13.42 -10.93 -34.93
CA GLU A 425 -13.97 -12.29 -34.95
C GLU A 425 -12.88 -13.36 -34.85
N LEU A 426 -13.18 -14.45 -34.17
CA LEU A 426 -12.32 -15.62 -34.02
C LEU A 426 -12.97 -16.83 -34.65
N HIS A 427 -12.31 -17.42 -35.64
CA HIS A 427 -12.74 -18.67 -36.25
C HIS A 427 -12.21 -19.88 -35.47
N GLY A 428 -13.04 -20.93 -35.35
CA GLY A 428 -12.68 -22.16 -34.64
C GLY A 428 -12.62 -22.03 -33.12
N HIS A 429 -13.19 -20.97 -32.55
CA HIS A 429 -13.22 -20.75 -31.10
C HIS A 429 -14.19 -21.73 -30.40
N ASP A 430 -13.63 -22.59 -29.55
CA ASP A 430 -14.38 -23.46 -28.62
C ASP A 430 -14.44 -22.82 -27.23
N GLN A 431 -15.65 -22.41 -26.83
CA GLN A 431 -15.91 -21.73 -25.56
C GLN A 431 -15.74 -22.63 -24.34
N VAL A 432 -15.79 -23.96 -24.52
CA VAL A 432 -15.60 -24.91 -23.42
C VAL A 432 -14.11 -25.00 -23.08
N LEU A 433 -13.25 -24.98 -24.10
CA LEU A 433 -11.80 -25.03 -23.92
C LEU A 433 -11.24 -23.68 -23.50
N HIS A 434 -11.75 -22.59 -24.09
CA HIS A 434 -11.25 -21.22 -23.89
C HIS A 434 -12.42 -20.28 -23.56
N PRO A 435 -12.94 -20.30 -22.33
CA PRO A 435 -14.13 -19.52 -21.97
C PRO A 435 -13.86 -18.01 -22.08
N PRO A 436 -14.78 -17.20 -22.62
CA PRO A 436 -14.60 -15.75 -22.69
C PRO A 436 -14.44 -15.08 -21.31
N LEU A 437 -13.64 -14.01 -21.26
CA LEU A 437 -13.48 -13.21 -20.05
C LEU A 437 -14.71 -12.33 -19.80
N SER A 438 -15.10 -12.27 -18.53
CA SER A 438 -16.14 -11.36 -18.07
C SER A 438 -15.65 -9.91 -18.10
N VAL A 439 -16.44 -9.02 -18.71
CA VAL A 439 -16.16 -7.59 -18.77
C VAL A 439 -17.01 -6.84 -17.74
N ALA A 440 -16.52 -5.70 -17.25
CA ALA A 440 -17.32 -4.79 -16.43
C ALA A 440 -18.38 -4.08 -17.28
N ASP A 441 -19.61 -3.96 -16.78
CA ASP A 441 -20.73 -3.32 -17.49
C ASP A 441 -20.55 -1.80 -17.69
N ALA A 442 -19.85 -1.19 -16.75
CA ALA A 442 -19.41 0.19 -16.75
C ALA A 442 -18.04 0.26 -16.05
N LEU A 443 -17.25 1.28 -16.40
CA LEU A 443 -16.07 1.59 -15.61
C LEU A 443 -16.53 1.95 -14.19
N PRO A 444 -15.95 1.33 -13.13
CA PRO A 444 -16.26 1.72 -11.76
C PRO A 444 -15.99 3.21 -11.55
N ALA A 445 -16.66 3.81 -10.57
CA ALA A 445 -16.44 5.23 -10.29
C ALA A 445 -14.95 5.47 -9.95
N PRO A 446 -14.36 6.63 -10.28
CA PRO A 446 -12.94 6.88 -10.03
C PRO A 446 -12.50 6.59 -8.59
N ASN A 447 -13.33 6.92 -7.60
CA ASN A 447 -13.10 6.65 -6.18
C ASN A 447 -13.17 5.15 -5.79
N GLU A 448 -13.75 4.29 -6.64
CA GLU A 448 -13.80 2.84 -6.43
C GLU A 448 -12.61 2.12 -7.10
N VAL A 449 -12.14 2.62 -8.24
CA VAL A 449 -11.07 1.97 -9.01
C VAL A 449 -9.69 2.49 -8.65
N VAL A 450 -9.52 3.77 -8.29
CA VAL A 450 -8.22 4.30 -7.86
C VAL A 450 -7.77 3.58 -6.59
N GLY A 451 -6.51 3.15 -6.59
CA GLY A 451 -5.91 2.34 -5.54
C GLY A 451 -6.22 0.84 -5.64
N SER A 452 -7.21 0.43 -6.44
CA SER A 452 -7.54 -0.98 -6.61
C SER A 452 -6.41 -1.76 -7.28
N TYR A 453 -6.22 -2.99 -6.83
CA TYR A 453 -5.24 -3.90 -7.43
C TYR A 453 -5.75 -4.43 -8.76
N VAL A 454 -4.88 -4.36 -9.74
CA VAL A 454 -5.15 -4.78 -11.10
C VAL A 454 -3.98 -5.60 -11.61
N HIS A 455 -4.22 -6.36 -12.67
CA HIS A 455 -3.14 -6.98 -13.43
C HIS A 455 -3.41 -6.96 -14.92
N VAL A 456 -2.32 -7.07 -15.68
CA VAL A 456 -2.34 -7.33 -17.11
C VAL A 456 -1.72 -8.70 -17.35
N ILE A 457 -2.35 -9.50 -18.21
CA ILE A 457 -1.74 -10.70 -18.77
C ILE A 457 -1.28 -10.38 -20.18
N GLY A 458 -0.05 -10.74 -20.52
CA GLY A 458 0.49 -10.55 -21.86
C GLY A 458 1.81 -11.24 -22.08
N TYR A 459 2.46 -10.92 -23.19
CA TYR A 459 3.70 -11.56 -23.65
C TYR A 459 4.83 -10.52 -23.71
N PRO A 460 5.29 -10.00 -22.55
CA PRO A 460 6.30 -8.95 -22.53
C PRO A 460 7.61 -9.44 -23.14
N VAL A 461 8.19 -8.59 -24.00
CA VAL A 461 9.51 -8.78 -24.60
C VAL A 461 10.46 -7.66 -24.19
N ARG A 462 11.76 -7.86 -24.46
CA ARG A 462 12.76 -6.83 -24.20
C ARG A 462 12.43 -5.57 -25.00
N ASP A 463 12.44 -4.42 -24.32
CA ASP A 463 12.14 -3.12 -24.92
C ASP A 463 13.36 -2.20 -24.73
N PRO A 464 14.05 -1.82 -25.82
CA PRO A 464 15.28 -1.02 -25.73
C PRO A 464 15.04 0.40 -25.22
N ARG A 465 13.78 0.83 -25.05
CA ARG A 465 13.42 2.14 -24.48
C ARG A 465 13.46 2.15 -22.95
N MET A 466 13.68 0.99 -22.31
CA MET A 466 13.76 0.85 -20.86
C MET A 466 15.17 0.45 -20.43
N PRO A 467 15.60 0.78 -19.19
CA PRO A 467 16.93 0.41 -18.70
C PRO A 467 17.14 -1.10 -18.74
N GLU A 468 18.31 -1.52 -19.23
CA GLU A 468 18.63 -2.93 -19.44
C GLU A 468 18.52 -3.74 -18.14
N GLU A 469 19.05 -3.22 -17.02
CA GLU A 469 19.01 -3.91 -15.73
C GLU A 469 17.59 -4.09 -15.21
N PHE A 470 16.69 -3.13 -15.45
CA PHE A 470 15.28 -3.25 -15.12
C PHE A 470 14.63 -4.38 -15.93
N ILE A 471 14.84 -4.41 -17.25
CA ILE A 471 14.26 -5.43 -18.15
C ILE A 471 14.81 -6.82 -17.83
N LYS A 472 16.11 -6.93 -17.57
CA LYS A 472 16.78 -8.18 -17.18
C LYS A 472 16.19 -8.75 -15.90
N ARG A 473 15.87 -7.91 -14.90
CA ARG A 473 15.22 -8.38 -13.66
C ARG A 473 13.75 -8.69 -13.84
N LEU A 474 13.03 -7.85 -14.59
CA LEU A 474 11.61 -7.99 -14.85
C LEU A 474 11.31 -9.30 -15.60
N LEU A 475 12.08 -9.58 -16.67
CA LEU A 475 11.86 -10.74 -17.53
C LEU A 475 12.76 -11.94 -17.18
N LYS A 476 13.81 -11.74 -16.38
CA LYS A 476 14.81 -12.79 -16.11
C LYS A 476 15.40 -13.30 -17.44
N GLU A 477 15.43 -14.62 -17.62
CA GLU A 477 16.09 -15.25 -18.77
C GLU A 477 15.21 -15.38 -20.02
N SER A 478 13.88 -15.20 -19.90
CA SER A 478 12.94 -15.48 -21.00
C SER A 478 12.02 -14.30 -21.33
N ASP A 479 12.04 -13.89 -22.59
CA ASP A 479 11.09 -12.94 -23.18
C ASP A 479 10.00 -13.67 -24.01
N GLY A 480 8.94 -12.94 -24.35
CA GLY A 480 7.88 -13.45 -25.23
C GLY A 480 7.07 -14.60 -24.62
N GLN A 481 7.14 -14.77 -23.30
CA GLN A 481 6.37 -15.75 -22.55
C GLN A 481 5.19 -15.09 -21.86
N ARG A 482 4.09 -15.85 -21.70
CA ARG A 482 2.89 -15.40 -20.99
C ARG A 482 3.21 -15.07 -19.54
N ARG A 483 2.96 -13.83 -19.13
CA ARG A 483 3.22 -13.31 -17.79
C ARG A 483 2.03 -12.53 -17.26
N LEU A 484 1.84 -12.62 -15.94
CA LEU A 484 0.99 -11.73 -15.16
C LEU A 484 1.85 -10.56 -14.66
N MET A 485 1.44 -9.34 -14.98
CA MET A 485 2.08 -8.10 -14.54
C MET A 485 1.08 -7.38 -13.62
N PRO A 486 1.24 -7.47 -12.29
CA PRO A 486 0.32 -6.86 -11.35
C PRO A 486 0.75 -5.44 -10.98
N GLY A 487 -0.21 -4.66 -10.50
CA GLY A 487 -0.01 -3.28 -10.05
C GLY A 487 -1.30 -2.70 -9.49
N ARG A 488 -1.41 -1.37 -9.51
CA ARG A 488 -2.54 -0.59 -9.00
C ARG A 488 -2.96 0.45 -10.02
N VAL A 489 -4.23 0.80 -9.99
CA VAL A 489 -4.73 2.00 -10.67
C VAL A 489 -4.35 3.21 -9.84
N LEU A 490 -3.61 4.13 -10.44
CA LEU A 490 -3.14 5.35 -9.80
C LEU A 490 -4.09 6.53 -10.05
N ALA A 491 -4.75 6.52 -11.21
CA ALA A 491 -5.59 7.62 -11.70
C ALA A 491 -6.51 7.14 -12.85
N VAL A 492 -7.71 7.72 -12.94
CA VAL A 492 -8.69 7.75 -14.04
C VAL A 492 -8.85 9.18 -14.57
N GLY A 493 -8.26 9.48 -15.73
CA GLY A 493 -8.33 10.82 -16.31
C GLY A 493 -8.21 10.85 -17.82
N SER A 494 -8.35 12.03 -18.42
CA SER A 494 -8.02 12.22 -19.84
C SER A 494 -6.51 12.30 -20.02
N SER A 495 -5.97 11.56 -20.99
CA SER A 495 -4.55 11.64 -21.35
C SER A 495 -4.38 12.35 -22.69
N MET A 496 -4.12 13.66 -22.62
CA MET A 496 -3.83 14.49 -23.80
C MET A 496 -2.62 13.96 -24.62
N TRP A 497 -1.71 13.21 -24.00
CA TRP A 497 -0.50 12.71 -24.67
C TRP A 497 -0.76 11.45 -25.52
N ILE A 498 -1.80 10.69 -25.22
CA ILE A 498 -2.12 9.46 -25.95
C ILE A 498 -3.17 9.76 -27.02
N TYR A 499 -4.12 10.64 -26.71
CA TYR A 499 -5.15 11.10 -27.65
C TYR A 499 -5.26 12.62 -27.58
N PRO A 500 -4.53 13.37 -28.43
CA PRO A 500 -4.52 14.83 -28.39
C PRO A 500 -5.85 15.49 -28.77
N ALA A 501 -6.84 14.72 -29.24
CA ALA A 501 -8.08 15.21 -29.82
C ALA A 501 -9.38 14.73 -29.13
N GLY A 502 -9.36 14.21 -27.89
CA GLY A 502 -10.62 13.79 -27.25
C GLY A 502 -10.61 13.57 -25.74
N ASP A 503 -11.83 13.51 -25.18
CA ASP A 503 -12.16 13.16 -23.79
C ASP A 503 -11.95 11.65 -23.49
N THR A 504 -10.96 11.02 -24.12
CA THR A 504 -10.70 9.59 -23.92
C THR A 504 -10.21 9.38 -22.50
N THR A 505 -11.07 8.76 -21.69
CA THR A 505 -10.72 8.33 -20.33
C THR A 505 -9.63 7.27 -20.41
N VAL A 506 -8.62 7.39 -19.56
CA VAL A 506 -7.47 6.49 -19.46
C VAL A 506 -7.24 6.13 -18.00
N LEU A 507 -6.96 4.86 -17.77
CA LEU A 507 -6.52 4.34 -16.49
C LEU A 507 -4.99 4.37 -16.46
N THR A 508 -4.43 5.20 -15.59
CA THR A 508 -3.00 5.21 -15.30
C THR A 508 -2.71 4.18 -14.22
N THR A 509 -1.72 3.33 -14.44
CA THR A 509 -1.32 2.25 -13.55
C THR A 509 0.20 2.26 -13.34
N ASP A 510 0.65 1.67 -12.24
CA ASP A 510 2.07 1.42 -11.97
C ASP A 510 2.55 0.03 -12.45
N ILE A 511 1.76 -0.63 -13.31
CA ILE A 511 2.11 -1.93 -13.87
C ILE A 511 3.36 -1.79 -14.75
N SER A 512 4.35 -2.63 -14.48
CA SER A 512 5.59 -2.69 -15.26
C SER A 512 5.42 -3.47 -16.56
N THR A 513 4.70 -2.89 -17.51
CA THR A 513 4.52 -3.46 -18.86
C THR A 513 5.70 -3.14 -19.78
N THR A 514 5.94 -4.03 -20.76
CA THR A 514 6.91 -3.82 -21.84
C THR A 514 6.28 -4.05 -23.21
N SER A 515 7.05 -3.88 -24.28
CA SER A 515 6.64 -4.30 -25.63
C SER A 515 6.04 -5.73 -25.60
N GLY A 516 5.04 -6.00 -26.42
CA GLY A 516 4.35 -7.30 -26.45
C GLY A 516 3.21 -7.47 -25.43
N ALA A 517 3.18 -6.69 -24.34
CA ALA A 517 2.06 -6.68 -23.39
C ALA A 517 0.82 -5.89 -23.86
N GLY A 518 1.00 -5.02 -24.87
CA GLY A 518 -0.09 -4.21 -25.41
C GLY A 518 -1.19 -5.05 -26.03
N GLY A 519 -2.44 -4.66 -25.81
CA GLY A 519 -3.64 -5.42 -26.14
C GLY A 519 -4.07 -6.43 -25.09
N GLY A 520 -3.30 -6.63 -24.02
CA GLY A 520 -3.68 -7.50 -22.90
C GLY A 520 -4.83 -6.94 -22.05
N PRO A 521 -5.60 -7.80 -21.36
CA PRO A 521 -6.72 -7.37 -20.52
C PRO A 521 -6.19 -6.72 -19.23
N LEU A 522 -6.71 -5.55 -18.88
CA LEU A 522 -6.58 -4.99 -17.53
C LEU A 522 -7.72 -5.52 -16.67
N ILE A 523 -7.39 -6.36 -15.71
CA ILE A 523 -8.36 -7.06 -14.85
C ILE A 523 -8.26 -6.50 -13.44
N ASP A 524 -9.41 -6.14 -12.87
CA ASP A 524 -9.53 -5.81 -11.45
C ASP A 524 -9.49 -7.10 -10.62
N LEU A 525 -8.53 -7.20 -9.69
CA LEU A 525 -8.38 -8.39 -8.85
C LEU A 525 -9.62 -8.63 -7.98
N LYS A 526 -10.30 -7.57 -7.53
CA LYS A 526 -11.45 -7.70 -6.64
C LYS A 526 -12.64 -8.36 -7.33
N SER A 527 -12.98 -7.90 -8.54
CA SER A 527 -14.13 -8.41 -9.30
C SER A 527 -13.80 -9.56 -10.26
N GLY A 528 -12.52 -9.74 -10.60
CA GLY A 528 -12.09 -10.68 -11.66
C GLY A 528 -12.53 -10.26 -13.07
N LYS A 529 -13.07 -9.04 -13.23
CA LYS A 529 -13.60 -8.54 -14.51
C LYS A 529 -12.57 -7.69 -15.24
N VAL A 530 -12.63 -7.73 -16.57
CA VAL A 530 -11.87 -6.83 -17.43
C VAL A 530 -12.47 -5.42 -17.34
N ILE A 531 -11.66 -4.45 -16.92
CA ILE A 531 -12.02 -3.03 -16.81
C ILE A 531 -11.37 -2.16 -17.87
N GLY A 532 -10.41 -2.70 -18.63
CA GLY A 532 -9.71 -1.97 -19.68
C GLY A 532 -8.81 -2.85 -20.55
N VAL A 533 -8.16 -2.23 -21.54
CA VAL A 533 -7.15 -2.85 -22.40
C VAL A 533 -5.82 -2.13 -22.20
N ALA A 534 -4.74 -2.88 -21.93
CA ALA A 534 -3.40 -2.34 -21.84
C ALA A 534 -2.98 -1.71 -23.18
N HIS A 535 -2.77 -0.39 -23.21
CA HIS A 535 -2.61 0.34 -24.46
C HIS A 535 -1.20 0.86 -24.67
N SER A 536 -0.68 1.62 -23.71
CA SER A 536 0.64 2.24 -23.84
C SER A 536 1.33 2.36 -22.49
N GLY A 537 2.54 2.90 -22.47
CA GLY A 537 3.21 3.20 -21.23
C GLY A 537 4.51 3.94 -21.45
N VAL A 538 4.93 4.70 -20.45
CA VAL A 538 6.10 5.59 -20.52
C VAL A 538 7.05 5.29 -19.37
N TRP A 539 8.34 5.24 -19.69
CA TRP A 539 9.40 5.21 -18.69
C TRP A 539 9.70 6.65 -18.25
N LYS A 540 9.68 6.93 -16.95
CA LYS A 540 9.88 8.29 -16.39
C LYS A 540 11.23 8.38 -15.67
N GLY A 541 12.29 7.92 -16.34
CA GLY A 541 13.62 7.74 -15.75
C GLY A 541 13.56 6.77 -14.57
N ASP A 542 14.52 6.87 -13.68
CA ASP A 542 14.38 6.97 -12.23
C ASP A 542 13.01 6.62 -11.59
N ARG A 543 11.90 7.26 -12.00
CA ARG A 543 10.58 7.07 -11.37
C ARG A 543 9.89 5.77 -11.78
N GLY A 544 10.43 5.04 -12.76
CA GLY A 544 9.93 3.76 -13.23
C GLY A 544 8.90 3.87 -14.36
N LYS A 545 8.15 2.77 -14.55
CA LYS A 545 7.16 2.59 -15.61
C LYS A 545 5.77 3.03 -15.16
N PHE A 546 5.13 3.87 -15.97
CA PHE A 546 3.70 4.15 -15.90
C PHE A 546 3.02 3.52 -17.12
N ALA A 547 2.01 2.70 -16.89
CA ALA A 547 1.24 2.05 -17.94
C ALA A 547 -0.16 2.64 -18.03
N TYR A 548 -0.68 2.75 -19.24
CA TYR A 548 -1.96 3.35 -19.55
C TYR A 548 -2.86 2.30 -20.19
N SER A 549 -4.06 2.16 -19.65
CA SER A 549 -5.09 1.29 -20.19
C SER A 549 -6.31 2.09 -20.57
N VAL A 550 -7.00 1.65 -21.62
CA VAL A 550 -8.23 2.31 -22.07
C VAL A 550 -9.43 1.51 -21.58
N PRO A 551 -10.38 2.14 -20.86
CA PRO A 551 -11.66 1.52 -20.51
C PRO A 551 -12.42 1.03 -21.73
N LEU A 552 -13.31 0.06 -21.52
CA LEU A 552 -14.17 -0.48 -22.58
C LEU A 552 -15.28 0.53 -22.93
N PRO A 553 -15.40 1.00 -24.19
CA PRO A 553 -16.50 1.85 -24.61
C PRO A 553 -17.83 1.12 -24.53
N ARG A 554 -18.92 1.84 -24.23
CA ARG A 554 -20.26 1.26 -24.09
C ARG A 554 -20.68 0.44 -25.33
N ALA A 555 -20.41 0.96 -26.52
CA ALA A 555 -20.71 0.27 -27.78
C ALA A 555 -20.00 -1.09 -27.91
N ALA A 556 -18.76 -1.23 -27.41
CA ALA A 556 -18.05 -2.51 -27.41
C ALA A 556 -18.67 -3.48 -26.40
N ILE A 557 -19.04 -2.99 -25.21
CA ILE A 557 -19.74 -3.79 -24.18
C ILE A 557 -21.09 -4.31 -24.70
N ASP A 558 -21.85 -3.48 -25.41
CA ASP A 558 -23.14 -3.90 -25.97
C ASP A 558 -23.00 -5.03 -27.00
N ILE A 559 -21.96 -4.99 -27.86
CA ILE A 559 -21.63 -6.07 -28.80
C ILE A 559 -21.26 -7.36 -28.05
N ILE A 560 -20.43 -7.26 -27.01
CA ILE A 560 -20.01 -8.38 -26.17
C ILE A 560 -21.22 -9.04 -25.50
N ASN A 561 -22.10 -8.23 -24.91
CA ASN A 561 -23.31 -8.69 -24.24
C ASN A 561 -24.33 -9.30 -25.21
N GLN A 562 -24.42 -8.80 -26.45
CA GLN A 562 -25.26 -9.39 -27.48
C GLN A 562 -24.75 -10.78 -27.90
N ARG A 563 -23.45 -10.93 -28.14
CA ARG A 563 -22.82 -12.21 -28.53
C ARG A 563 -22.94 -13.25 -27.41
N THR A 564 -22.78 -12.82 -26.16
CA THR A 564 -22.90 -13.70 -24.99
C THR A 564 -24.32 -14.24 -24.84
N ARG A 565 -25.35 -13.39 -24.99
CA ARG A 565 -26.77 -13.80 -24.89
C ARG A 565 -27.23 -14.72 -26.03
N GLY A 566 -26.88 -14.40 -27.28
CA GLY A 566 -27.30 -15.21 -28.43
C GLY A 566 -26.81 -16.65 -28.39
N THR A 567 -25.70 -16.89 -27.68
CA THR A 567 -25.19 -18.25 -27.43
C THR A 567 -25.98 -18.98 -26.35
N GLN A 568 -26.38 -18.29 -25.28
CA GLN A 568 -27.21 -18.87 -24.22
C GLN A 568 -28.58 -19.30 -24.76
N ASP A 569 -29.21 -18.46 -25.59
CA ASP A 569 -30.51 -18.78 -26.19
C ASP A 569 -30.42 -20.00 -27.14
N SER A 570 -29.29 -20.17 -27.82
CA SER A 570 -29.05 -21.32 -28.71
C SER A 570 -28.79 -22.62 -27.94
N GLN A 571 -28.21 -22.55 -26.73
CA GLN A 571 -27.97 -23.70 -25.85
C GLN A 571 -29.18 -24.08 -24.99
N ALA A 572 -30.13 -23.15 -24.78
CA ALA A 572 -31.33 -23.37 -23.97
C ALA A 572 -32.48 -24.10 -24.70
N LEU A 573 -32.32 -24.43 -26.00
CA LEU A 573 -33.29 -25.28 -26.70
C LEU A 573 -33.10 -26.74 -26.27
N PRO A 574 -34.02 -27.35 -25.50
CA PRO A 574 -33.91 -28.77 -25.17
C PRO A 574 -33.98 -29.58 -26.45
N ALA A 575 -33.10 -30.58 -26.57
CA ALA A 575 -33.16 -31.59 -27.60
C ALA A 575 -34.60 -32.13 -27.65
N LYS A 576 -35.35 -31.76 -28.69
CA LYS A 576 -36.63 -32.40 -28.99
C LYS A 576 -36.33 -33.88 -29.07
N GLN A 577 -36.74 -34.64 -28.06
CA GLN A 577 -36.76 -36.08 -28.11
C GLN A 577 -37.53 -36.45 -29.37
N SER A 578 -36.84 -37.05 -30.32
CA SER A 578 -37.46 -37.71 -31.46
C SER A 578 -38.23 -38.90 -30.90
N ASN A 579 -39.51 -38.70 -30.59
CA ASN A 579 -40.43 -39.81 -30.40
C ASN A 579 -40.61 -40.45 -31.78
N ASN A 580 -40.11 -41.68 -31.88
CA ASN A 580 -40.52 -42.66 -32.88
C ASN A 580 -42.03 -42.92 -32.80
#